data_AF-A0A7N2MTP8-F1
#
_entry.id   AF-A0A7N2MTP8-F1
#
_cell.length_a   1.000
_cell.length_b   1.000
_cell.length_c   1.000
_cell.angle_alpha   90.00
_cell.angle_beta   90.00
_cell.angle_gamma   90.00
#
_symmetry.space_group_name_H-M   'P 1'
#
loop_
_entity.id
_entity.type
_entity.pdbx_description
1 polymer ?
#
loop_
_entity_poly.entity_id
_entity_poly.type
_entity_poly.pdbx_seq_one_letter_code
_entity_poly.pdbx_strand_id
1 'polypeptide(L)'
;MLKALSLFKASSSGGILAQVWVPMRRGDRTSRSGSFLGLPGRVFISEVPEWTSNVSYYNKIGYLRADHAAHHEVRGSIAVPVFDSPEMSCCAVLELVTTKENSNFNAELETVCNALQCLPKNQRAALAEIIDVLRAVCHAHRLPLALTWILCYYTEGAGDEMTRVRVREGNTNSNEKCILCIEETACYVNDRTMEGFVYACLEHHLEEGQGIAGKALQSNHPFFYSDVKNYDISEYPLVHHARKFGLNAAVSIRQRSTYTGEDDYILELFLPVNIVKDILVH
;
A
#
# COMPACT_ATOMS: atom_id res chain seq x y z
N MET A 1 -0.48 -16.59 11.59
CA MET A 1 -0.43 -17.50 10.42
C MET A 1 -1.40 -18.69 10.47
N LEU A 2 -1.32 -19.64 11.42
CA LEU A 2 -2.22 -20.81 11.45
C LEU A 2 -3.72 -20.46 11.50
N LYS A 3 -4.08 -19.41 12.25
CA LYS A 3 -5.45 -18.87 12.28
C LYS A 3 -5.90 -18.29 10.94
N ALA A 4 -4.98 -17.63 10.22
CA ALA A 4 -5.25 -17.08 8.90
C ALA A 4 -5.48 -18.19 7.86
N LEU A 5 -4.64 -19.23 7.88
CA LEU A 5 -4.80 -20.42 7.03
C LEU A 5 -6.12 -21.15 7.31
N SER A 6 -6.55 -21.20 8.58
CA SER A 6 -7.85 -21.76 8.96
C SER A 6 -9.02 -20.97 8.38
N LEU A 7 -8.96 -19.64 8.45
CA LEU A 7 -9.98 -18.76 7.86
C LEU A 7 -10.02 -18.86 6.33
N PHE A 8 -8.84 -18.84 5.68
CA PHE A 8 -8.72 -19.03 4.24
C PHE A 8 -9.29 -20.39 3.79
N LYS A 9 -9.02 -21.46 4.55
CA LYS A 9 -9.58 -22.78 4.29
C LYS A 9 -11.11 -22.80 4.42
N ALA A 10 -11.69 -22.02 5.33
CA ALA A 10 -13.13 -21.92 5.51
C ALA A 10 -13.83 -21.11 4.40
N SER A 11 -13.13 -20.19 3.75
CA SER A 11 -13.69 -19.28 2.72
C SER A 11 -13.38 -19.69 1.27
N SER A 12 -12.42 -20.59 1.04
CA SER A 12 -12.06 -21.05 -0.30
C SER A 12 -12.99 -22.15 -0.81
N SER A 13 -13.39 -22.07 -2.08
CA SER A 13 -13.96 -23.20 -2.79
C SER A 13 -12.88 -24.28 -2.94
N GLY A 14 -13.20 -25.54 -2.66
CA GLY A 14 -12.24 -26.65 -2.71
C GLY A 14 -11.40 -26.69 -4.01
N GLY A 15 -10.18 -27.25 -3.92
CA GLY A 15 -9.23 -27.30 -5.04
C GLY A 15 -8.07 -26.30 -4.96
N ILE A 16 -7.97 -25.57 -3.84
CA ILE A 16 -6.83 -24.71 -3.50
C ILE A 16 -6.03 -25.37 -2.38
N LEU A 17 -4.71 -25.44 -2.54
CA LEU A 17 -3.77 -25.86 -1.51
C LEU A 17 -2.93 -24.66 -1.09
N ALA A 18 -2.92 -24.36 0.21
CA ALA A 18 -2.06 -23.32 0.80
C ALA A 18 -0.84 -23.96 1.47
N GLN A 19 0.34 -23.40 1.22
CA GLN A 19 1.63 -23.87 1.75
C GLN A 19 2.41 -22.69 2.31
N VAL A 20 3.13 -22.90 3.41
CA VAL A 20 3.98 -21.87 4.02
C VAL A 20 5.43 -22.31 3.98
N TRP A 21 6.29 -21.41 3.54
CA TRP A 21 7.73 -21.60 3.45
C TRP A 21 8.43 -20.68 4.46
N VAL A 22 9.25 -21.25 5.34
CA VAL A 22 10.02 -20.49 6.36
C VAL A 22 11.51 -20.71 6.10
N PRO A 23 12.35 -19.67 6.12
CA PRO A 23 13.79 -19.81 5.92
C PRO A 23 14.41 -20.66 7.03
N MET A 24 15.29 -21.59 6.65
CA MET A 24 16.07 -22.35 7.62
C MET A 24 17.21 -21.48 8.17
N ARG A 25 17.15 -21.14 9.47
CA ARG A 25 18.26 -20.48 10.17
C ARG A 25 19.40 -21.50 10.38
N ARG A 26 20.36 -21.58 9.45
CA ARG A 26 21.64 -22.27 9.70
C ARG A 26 22.63 -21.25 10.26
N GLY A 27 23.16 -21.51 11.46
CA GLY A 27 24.23 -20.70 12.06
C GLY A 27 25.40 -20.55 11.08
N ASP A 28 25.85 -19.31 10.91
CA ASP A 28 26.97 -18.86 10.08
C ASP A 28 27.27 -19.69 8.82
N ARG A 29 26.58 -19.34 7.73
CA ARG A 29 27.16 -19.24 6.38
C ARG A 29 26.16 -18.58 5.43
N THR A 30 26.44 -17.34 5.09
CA THR A 30 25.82 -16.59 4.00
C THR A 30 26.10 -17.26 2.65
N SER A 31 25.04 -17.41 1.86
CA SER A 31 25.01 -17.88 0.47
C SER A 31 25.63 -19.26 0.18
N ARG A 32 24.80 -20.23 -0.21
CA ARG A 32 25.20 -21.10 -1.32
C ARG A 32 25.02 -20.29 -2.59
N SER A 33 26.04 -19.50 -2.94
CA SER A 33 26.19 -18.93 -4.26
C SER A 33 26.19 -20.07 -5.29
N GLY A 34 25.12 -20.12 -6.11
CA GLY A 34 24.99 -21.07 -7.22
C GLY A 34 23.74 -21.95 -7.24
N SER A 35 22.88 -21.94 -6.23
CA SER A 35 21.59 -22.66 -6.31
C SER A 35 20.47 -21.73 -6.79
N PHE A 36 19.83 -22.09 -7.90
CA PHE A 36 18.62 -21.41 -8.34
C PHE A 36 17.54 -21.46 -7.26
N LEU A 37 17.01 -20.30 -6.91
CA LEU A 37 15.93 -20.19 -5.94
C LEU A 37 14.61 -20.55 -6.65
N GLY A 38 13.87 -21.51 -6.10
CA GLY A 38 12.49 -21.75 -6.52
C GLY A 38 11.61 -20.56 -6.20
N LEU A 39 10.39 -20.56 -6.73
CA LEU A 39 9.40 -19.47 -6.58
C LEU A 39 9.29 -18.94 -5.14
N PRO A 40 9.18 -19.77 -4.08
CA PRO A 40 9.15 -19.26 -2.70
C PRO A 40 10.44 -18.54 -2.28
N GLY A 41 11.60 -19.03 -2.72
CA GLY A 41 12.89 -18.40 -2.41
C GLY A 41 13.08 -17.06 -3.14
N ARG A 42 12.58 -16.94 -4.37
CA ARG A 42 12.59 -15.65 -5.10
C ARG A 42 11.68 -14.63 -4.45
N VAL A 43 10.45 -15.01 -4.10
CA VAL A 43 9.52 -14.13 -3.38
C VAL A 43 10.06 -13.74 -2.01
N PHE A 44 10.72 -14.67 -1.30
CA PHE A 44 11.33 -14.36 0.00
C PHE A 44 12.44 -13.30 -0.10
N ILE A 45 13.29 -13.36 -1.14
CA ILE A 45 14.40 -12.40 -1.31
C ILE A 45 13.93 -11.09 -1.92
N SER A 46 13.05 -11.14 -2.93
CA SER A 46 12.54 -9.94 -3.59
C SER A 46 11.52 -9.19 -2.75
N GLU A 47 10.85 -9.88 -1.81
CA GLU A 47 9.73 -9.34 -1.02
C GLU A 47 8.56 -8.84 -1.89
N VAL A 48 8.45 -9.31 -3.13
CA VAL A 48 7.36 -9.00 -4.07
C VAL A 48 6.57 -10.27 -4.41
N PRO A 49 5.23 -10.21 -4.50
CA PRO A 49 4.43 -11.33 -4.98
C PRO A 49 4.83 -11.81 -6.37
N GLU A 50 4.81 -13.13 -6.58
CA GLU A 50 5.02 -13.77 -7.89
C GLU A 50 3.85 -14.72 -8.17
N TRP A 51 3.32 -14.72 -9.40
CA TRP A 51 2.20 -15.58 -9.78
C TRP A 51 2.28 -16.10 -11.22
N THR A 52 1.56 -17.19 -11.49
CA THR A 52 1.33 -17.73 -12.84
C THR A 52 -0.06 -18.35 -12.93
N SER A 53 -0.70 -18.22 -14.09
CA SER A 53 -1.93 -18.96 -14.40
C SER A 53 -1.69 -20.45 -14.55
N ASN A 54 -0.50 -20.85 -15.03
CA ASN A 54 -0.09 -22.24 -15.18
C ASN A 54 1.42 -22.43 -14.91
N VAL A 55 1.75 -23.26 -13.91
CA VAL A 55 3.13 -23.61 -13.55
C VAL A 55 3.87 -24.36 -14.65
N SER A 56 3.16 -24.96 -15.63
CA SER A 56 3.81 -25.60 -16.79
C SER A 56 4.54 -24.62 -17.71
N TYR A 57 4.27 -23.31 -17.58
CA TYR A 57 4.99 -22.28 -18.34
C TYR A 57 6.37 -21.96 -17.76
N TYR A 58 6.66 -22.39 -16.52
CA TYR A 58 8.01 -22.28 -15.98
C TYR A 58 8.94 -23.31 -16.61
N ASN A 59 10.18 -22.90 -16.87
CA ASN A 59 11.26 -23.86 -17.06
C ASN A 59 11.58 -24.58 -15.74
N LYS A 60 12.30 -25.72 -15.80
CA LYS A 60 12.62 -26.54 -14.61
C LYS A 60 13.39 -25.80 -13.51
N ILE A 61 14.02 -24.68 -13.86
CA ILE A 61 14.79 -23.84 -12.95
C ILE A 61 13.86 -22.83 -12.25
N GLY A 62 12.87 -22.31 -12.97
CA GLY A 62 11.89 -21.33 -12.48
C GLY A 62 10.88 -21.95 -11.51
N TYR A 63 10.52 -23.21 -11.69
CA TYR A 63 9.67 -23.94 -10.75
C TYR A 63 10.29 -25.30 -10.40
N LEU A 64 11.05 -25.33 -9.31
CA LEU A 64 11.85 -26.51 -8.90
C LEU A 64 11.02 -27.79 -8.65
N ARG A 65 9.70 -27.66 -8.50
CA ARG A 65 8.77 -28.78 -8.29
C ARG A 65 7.93 -29.10 -9.53
N ALA A 66 8.36 -28.69 -10.73
CA ALA A 66 7.57 -28.80 -11.96
C ALA A 66 7.08 -30.22 -12.24
N ASP A 67 7.95 -31.23 -12.07
CA ASP A 67 7.57 -32.62 -12.31
C ASP A 67 6.49 -33.08 -11.30
N HIS A 68 6.61 -32.72 -10.02
CA HIS A 68 5.60 -33.06 -9.01
C HIS A 68 4.27 -32.34 -9.24
N ALA A 69 4.33 -31.06 -9.62
CA ALA A 69 3.18 -30.25 -9.98
C ALA A 69 2.42 -30.84 -11.18
N ALA A 70 3.14 -31.31 -12.21
CA ALA A 70 2.55 -31.96 -13.37
C ALA A 70 1.80 -33.25 -13.00
N HIS A 71 2.40 -34.11 -12.16
CA HIS A 71 1.78 -35.37 -11.71
C HIS A 71 0.49 -35.15 -10.90
N HIS A 72 0.36 -34.01 -10.21
CA HIS A 72 -0.79 -33.68 -9.37
C HIS A 72 -1.72 -32.64 -10.00
N GLU A 73 -1.56 -32.39 -11.30
CA GLU A 73 -2.37 -31.45 -12.07
C GLU A 73 -2.39 -30.02 -11.49
N VAL A 74 -1.33 -29.60 -10.81
CA VAL A 74 -1.20 -28.20 -10.38
C VAL A 74 -1.08 -27.33 -11.63
N ARG A 75 -1.85 -26.25 -11.65
CA ARG A 75 -1.92 -25.26 -12.73
C ARG A 75 -1.59 -23.89 -12.15
N GLY A 76 -2.51 -23.23 -11.47
CA GLY A 76 -2.25 -21.90 -10.92
C GLY A 76 -1.31 -21.92 -9.71
N SER A 77 -0.45 -20.91 -9.59
CA SER A 77 0.36 -20.68 -8.38
C SER A 77 0.53 -19.19 -8.14
N ILE A 78 0.36 -18.75 -6.90
CA ILE A 78 0.74 -17.42 -6.41
C ILE A 78 1.50 -17.57 -5.11
N ALA A 79 2.60 -16.85 -4.96
CA ALA A 79 3.31 -16.70 -3.71
C ALA A 79 3.35 -15.25 -3.27
N VAL A 80 3.10 -15.03 -1.98
CA VAL A 80 3.13 -13.74 -1.32
C VAL A 80 4.08 -13.77 -0.13
N PRO A 81 4.89 -12.72 0.06
CA PRO A 81 5.71 -12.59 1.26
C PRO A 81 4.82 -12.40 2.48
N VAL A 82 5.22 -13.00 3.60
CA VAL A 82 4.61 -12.79 4.92
C VAL A 82 5.64 -12.12 5.78
N PHE A 83 5.29 -10.96 6.31
CA PHE A 83 6.16 -10.15 7.13
C PHE A 83 5.92 -10.42 8.61
N ASP A 84 6.99 -10.44 9.39
CA ASP A 84 6.89 -10.42 10.85
C ASP A 84 6.76 -8.97 11.34
N SER A 85 5.73 -8.69 12.13
CA SER A 85 5.58 -7.39 12.81
C SER A 85 6.26 -7.51 14.18
N PRO A 86 7.23 -6.66 14.55
CA PRO A 86 7.53 -5.31 14.05
C PRO A 86 8.73 -5.18 13.09
N GLU A 87 9.48 -6.25 12.87
CA GLU A 87 10.74 -6.20 12.11
C GLU A 87 10.53 -5.93 10.61
N MET A 88 9.30 -6.08 10.10
CA MET A 88 8.91 -5.90 8.70
C MET A 88 9.91 -6.58 7.75
N SER A 89 10.42 -7.73 8.18
CA SER A 89 11.27 -8.60 7.41
C SER A 89 10.39 -9.73 6.90
N CYS A 90 10.57 -10.12 5.65
CA CYS A 90 9.90 -11.31 5.15
C CYS A 90 10.35 -12.49 6.01
N CYS A 91 9.42 -13.06 6.78
CA CYS A 91 9.69 -14.15 7.71
C CYS A 91 9.21 -15.50 7.18
N ALA A 92 8.31 -15.46 6.20
CA ALA A 92 7.83 -16.63 5.48
C ALA A 92 7.27 -16.23 4.10
N VAL A 93 7.01 -17.22 3.26
CA VAL A 93 6.24 -17.04 2.02
C VAL A 93 5.02 -17.94 2.07
N LEU A 94 3.84 -17.36 1.82
CA LEU A 94 2.61 -18.12 1.62
C LEU A 94 2.43 -18.37 0.13
N GLU A 95 2.39 -19.63 -0.26
CA GLU A 95 2.08 -20.04 -1.63
C GLU A 95 0.69 -20.67 -1.67
N LEU A 96 -0.15 -20.20 -2.59
CA LEU A 96 -1.41 -20.82 -2.94
C LEU A 96 -1.27 -21.49 -4.31
N VAL A 97 -1.70 -22.74 -4.41
CA VAL A 97 -1.69 -23.49 -5.67
C VAL A 97 -3.06 -24.08 -5.97
N THR A 98 -3.41 -24.13 -7.26
CA THR A 98 -4.71 -24.59 -7.73
C THR A 98 -4.55 -25.65 -8.82
N THR A 99 -5.52 -26.55 -8.97
CA THR A 99 -5.51 -27.54 -10.07
C THR A 99 -6.16 -27.02 -11.36
N LYS A 100 -6.77 -25.83 -11.32
CA LYS A 100 -7.35 -25.15 -12.47
C LYS A 100 -6.52 -23.92 -12.82
N GLU A 101 -6.42 -23.62 -14.11
CA GLU A 101 -5.85 -22.34 -14.53
C GLU A 101 -6.74 -21.21 -14.03
N ASN A 102 -6.10 -20.19 -13.46
CA ASN A 102 -6.76 -18.99 -12.95
C ASN A 102 -6.36 -17.80 -13.82
N SER A 103 -7.33 -16.96 -14.20
CA SER A 103 -7.07 -15.72 -14.93
C SER A 103 -6.40 -14.64 -14.07
N ASN A 104 -6.58 -14.70 -12.75
CA ASN A 104 -5.93 -13.89 -11.72
C ASN A 104 -6.14 -14.53 -10.34
N PHE A 105 -5.56 -13.95 -9.29
CA PHE A 105 -5.65 -14.42 -7.90
C PHE A 105 -6.24 -13.37 -6.94
N ASN A 106 -6.99 -12.38 -7.46
CA ASN A 106 -7.39 -11.22 -6.67
C ASN A 106 -8.30 -11.60 -5.50
N ALA A 107 -9.24 -12.54 -5.70
CA ALA A 107 -10.17 -12.98 -4.66
C ALA A 107 -9.45 -13.77 -3.55
N GLU A 108 -8.50 -14.62 -3.92
CA GLU A 108 -7.67 -15.37 -2.99
C GLU A 108 -6.74 -14.45 -2.20
N LEU A 109 -6.13 -13.47 -2.87
CA LEU A 109 -5.30 -12.44 -2.24
C LEU A 109 -6.09 -11.62 -1.23
N GLU A 110 -7.27 -11.12 -1.60
CA GLU A 110 -8.16 -10.42 -0.67
C GLU A 110 -8.48 -11.27 0.56
N THR A 111 -8.83 -12.53 0.34
CA THR A 111 -9.12 -13.48 1.41
C THR A 111 -7.91 -13.71 2.32
N VAL A 112 -6.72 -13.86 1.73
CA VAL A 112 -5.46 -14.02 2.46
C VAL A 112 -5.12 -12.75 3.23
N CYS A 113 -5.19 -11.57 2.63
CA CYS A 113 -4.95 -10.28 3.29
C CYS A 113 -5.91 -10.07 4.47
N ASN A 114 -7.18 -10.41 4.28
CA ASN A 114 -8.20 -10.37 5.34
C ASN A 114 -7.87 -11.33 6.49
N ALA A 115 -7.37 -12.52 6.17
CA ALA A 115 -7.03 -13.54 7.14
C ALA A 115 -5.70 -13.25 7.86
N LEU A 116 -4.71 -12.73 7.14
CA LEU A 116 -3.38 -12.34 7.62
C LEU A 116 -3.38 -10.97 8.29
N GLN A 117 -4.45 -10.18 8.16
CA GLN A 117 -4.54 -8.82 8.71
C GLN A 117 -3.39 -7.94 8.22
N CYS A 118 -3.12 -7.96 6.91
CA CYS A 118 -2.05 -7.17 6.29
C CYS A 118 -2.26 -5.65 6.42
N LEU A 119 -3.47 -5.22 6.81
CA LEU A 119 -3.70 -3.99 7.56
C LEU A 119 -4.33 -4.41 8.91
N PRO A 120 -3.86 -3.90 10.05
CA PRO A 120 -4.53 -4.08 11.33
C PRO A 120 -6.03 -3.80 11.16
N LYS A 121 -6.92 -4.65 11.69
CA LYS A 121 -8.38 -4.48 11.54
C LYS A 121 -8.86 -3.05 11.86
N ASN A 122 -8.18 -2.40 12.80
CA ASN A 122 -8.45 -1.04 13.22
C ASN A 122 -8.13 -0.01 12.13
N GLN A 123 -7.08 -0.21 11.34
CA GLN A 123 -6.70 0.65 10.22
C GLN A 123 -7.74 0.57 9.10
N ARG A 124 -8.25 -0.63 8.79
CA ARG A 124 -9.35 -0.76 7.81
C ARG A 124 -10.62 -0.06 8.27
N ALA A 125 -10.97 -0.17 9.55
CA ALA A 125 -12.11 0.55 10.12
C ALA A 125 -11.92 2.07 10.05
N ALA A 126 -10.71 2.55 10.37
CA ALA A 126 -10.36 3.96 10.27
C ALA A 126 -10.46 4.49 8.82
N LEU A 127 -9.91 3.76 7.84
CA LEU A 127 -10.00 4.13 6.42
C LEU A 127 -11.44 4.14 5.91
N ALA A 128 -12.26 3.18 6.35
CA ALA A 128 -13.70 3.16 6.02
C ALA A 128 -14.44 4.38 6.60
N GLU A 129 -14.12 4.80 7.81
CA GLU A 129 -14.67 6.02 8.40
C GLU A 129 -14.19 7.28 7.67
N ILE A 130 -12.89 7.35 7.34
CA ILE A 130 -12.31 8.46 6.59
C ILE A 130 -13.03 8.64 5.25
N ILE A 131 -13.22 7.58 4.47
CA ILE A 131 -13.89 7.71 3.16
C ILE A 131 -15.35 8.15 3.31
N ASP A 132 -16.05 7.71 4.35
CA ASP A 132 -17.42 8.14 4.62
C ASP A 132 -17.47 9.63 5.01
N VAL A 133 -16.53 10.10 5.82
CA VAL A 133 -16.39 11.52 6.18
C VAL A 133 -16.04 12.37 4.97
N LEU A 134 -15.03 11.96 4.17
CA LEU A 134 -14.64 12.67 2.96
C LEU A 134 -15.81 12.75 1.98
N ARG A 135 -16.54 11.65 1.77
CA ARG A 135 -17.75 11.64 0.95
C ARG A 135 -18.78 12.66 1.44
N ALA A 136 -19.06 12.70 2.74
CA ALA A 136 -20.02 13.64 3.32
C ALA A 136 -19.58 15.11 3.14
N VAL A 137 -18.32 15.43 3.46
CA VAL A 137 -17.75 16.78 3.35
C VAL A 137 -17.70 17.24 1.89
N CYS A 138 -17.21 16.39 0.99
CA CYS A 138 -17.11 16.72 -0.43
C CYS A 138 -18.49 16.95 -1.05
N HIS A 139 -19.50 16.16 -0.69
CA HIS A 139 -20.87 16.42 -1.14
C HIS A 139 -21.45 17.71 -0.57
N ALA A 140 -21.31 17.95 0.73
CA ALA A 140 -21.86 19.13 1.40
C ALA A 140 -21.27 20.44 0.84
N HIS A 141 -19.97 20.45 0.57
CA HIS A 141 -19.25 21.65 0.13
C HIS A 141 -18.90 21.65 -1.37
N ARG A 142 -19.42 20.67 -2.12
CA ARG A 142 -19.19 20.51 -3.58
C ARG A 142 -17.70 20.51 -3.93
N LEU A 143 -16.89 19.87 -3.09
CA LEU A 143 -15.45 19.76 -3.31
C LEU A 143 -15.19 18.84 -4.50
N PRO A 144 -14.31 19.22 -5.45
CA PRO A 144 -13.99 18.40 -6.61
C PRO A 144 -13.29 17.08 -6.24
N LEU A 145 -12.43 17.10 -5.22
CA LEU A 145 -11.53 16.01 -4.87
C LEU A 145 -11.14 16.07 -3.39
N ALA A 146 -11.00 14.91 -2.77
CA ALA A 146 -10.30 14.71 -1.52
C ALA A 146 -9.34 13.52 -1.60
N LEU A 147 -8.14 13.69 -1.06
CA LEU A 147 -7.11 12.67 -1.00
C LEU A 147 -6.83 12.28 0.46
N THR A 148 -6.53 11.00 0.67
CA THR A 148 -6.00 10.50 1.94
C THR A 148 -4.58 10.05 1.73
N TRP A 149 -3.65 10.66 2.47
CA TRP A 149 -2.26 10.26 2.51
C TRP A 149 -1.96 9.49 3.78
N ILE A 150 -1.26 8.37 3.64
CA ILE A 150 -0.74 7.56 4.74
C ILE A 150 0.76 7.77 4.87
N LEU A 151 1.25 7.72 6.11
CA LEU A 151 2.69 7.79 6.36
C LEU A 151 3.33 6.44 6.06
N CYS A 152 4.40 6.48 5.29
CA CYS A 152 5.25 5.36 4.95
C CYS A 152 6.68 5.73 5.37
N TYR A 153 7.38 4.81 6.04
CA TYR A 153 8.76 5.05 6.45
C TYR A 153 9.71 4.09 5.77
N TYR A 154 10.76 4.62 5.15
CA TYR A 154 11.84 3.83 4.57
C TYR A 154 13.17 4.14 5.24
N THR A 155 14.11 3.20 5.14
CA THR A 155 15.48 3.35 5.63
C THR A 155 16.41 3.43 4.45
N GLU A 156 17.19 4.51 4.32
CA GLU A 156 18.25 4.58 3.30
C GLU A 156 19.34 3.55 3.61
N GLY A 157 19.34 2.45 2.85
CA GLY A 157 20.46 1.52 2.73
C GLY A 157 21.29 1.82 1.47
N ALA A 158 22.54 1.39 1.44
CA ALA A 158 23.43 1.55 0.29
C ALA A 158 22.95 0.69 -0.90
N GLY A 159 22.02 1.19 -1.72
CA GLY A 159 21.52 0.54 -2.93
C GLY A 159 20.12 1.04 -3.33
N ASP A 160 19.89 1.20 -4.62
CA ASP A 160 18.73 1.79 -5.30
C ASP A 160 17.43 0.94 -5.21
N GLU A 161 17.14 0.34 -4.05
CA GLU A 161 15.92 -0.42 -3.80
C GLU A 161 15.07 0.32 -2.76
N MET A 162 13.97 0.92 -3.24
CA MET A 162 12.91 1.54 -2.43
C MET A 162 12.21 0.44 -1.62
N THR A 163 12.78 0.10 -0.46
CA THR A 163 12.20 -0.90 0.44
C THR A 163 11.74 -0.22 1.71
N ARG A 164 10.45 -0.47 2.03
CA ARG A 164 9.73 -0.34 3.32
C ARG A 164 8.67 0.78 3.34
N VAL A 165 7.41 0.36 3.42
CA VAL A 165 6.28 1.12 3.94
C VAL A 165 6.07 0.62 5.37
N ARG A 166 6.44 1.41 6.38
CA ARG A 166 6.08 1.11 7.78
C ARG A 166 4.78 1.82 8.16
N VAL A 167 3.98 1.16 8.98
CA VAL A 167 3.00 1.78 9.90
C VAL A 167 3.69 1.89 11.27
N ARG A 168 3.52 3.02 11.95
CA ARG A 168 4.37 3.48 13.05
C ARG A 168 4.24 2.60 14.31
N GLU A 169 5.31 1.91 14.72
CA GLU A 169 5.51 1.48 16.11
C GLU A 169 6.68 2.25 16.72
N GLY A 170 6.44 2.85 17.88
CA GLY A 170 7.31 3.84 18.51
C GLY A 170 8.72 3.31 18.83
N ASN A 171 9.69 3.72 18.03
CA ASN A 171 11.03 4.11 18.49
C ASN A 171 11.75 4.85 17.36
N THR A 172 12.16 6.10 17.62
CA THR A 172 12.84 6.96 16.66
C THR A 172 14.27 6.46 16.40
N ASN A 173 14.48 5.66 15.34
CA ASN A 173 15.79 5.57 14.72
C ASN A 173 16.01 6.84 13.89
N SER A 174 17.10 7.54 14.12
CA SER A 174 17.45 8.84 13.52
C SER A 174 17.71 8.82 12.00
N ASN A 175 17.45 7.70 11.32
CA ASN A 175 17.79 7.47 9.91
C ASN A 175 16.58 7.04 9.06
N GLU A 176 15.36 7.12 9.61
CA GLU A 176 14.12 6.79 8.90
C GLU A 176 13.56 8.05 8.25
N LYS A 177 13.42 8.01 6.92
CA LYS A 177 12.76 9.07 6.17
C LYS A 177 11.28 8.75 6.05
N CYS A 178 10.45 9.74 6.36
CA CYS A 178 8.99 9.66 6.28
C CYS A 178 8.53 10.21 4.94
N ILE A 179 7.70 9.46 4.23
CA ILE A 179 7.04 9.87 3.00
C ILE A 179 5.53 9.67 3.12
N LEU A 180 4.78 10.43 2.34
CA LEU A 180 3.34 10.36 2.22
C LEU A 180 3.00 9.65 0.91
N CYS A 181 2.24 8.56 1.03
CA CYS A 181 1.69 7.83 -0.11
C CYS A 181 0.16 7.93 -0.11
N ILE A 182 -0.46 7.90 -1.28
CA ILE A 182 -1.91 7.88 -1.40
C ILE A 182 -2.47 6.52 -0.97
N GLU A 183 -3.52 6.54 -0.16
CA GLU A 183 -4.39 5.40 0.07
C GLU A 183 -5.63 5.53 -0.84
N GLU A 184 -5.58 4.84 -1.98
CA GLU A 184 -6.59 4.95 -3.05
C GLU A 184 -8.00 4.65 -2.52
N THR A 185 -8.13 3.64 -1.66
CA THR A 185 -9.42 3.19 -1.14
C THR A 185 -10.11 4.21 -0.23
N ALA A 186 -9.34 5.21 0.24
CA ALA A 186 -9.82 6.30 1.07
C ALA A 186 -9.74 7.66 0.39
N CYS A 187 -9.69 7.73 -0.95
CA CYS A 187 -9.82 8.96 -1.72
C CYS A 187 -11.25 9.14 -2.26
N TYR A 188 -11.68 10.39 -2.43
CA TYR A 188 -13.01 10.72 -2.96
C TYR A 188 -12.93 11.67 -4.14
N VAL A 189 -13.47 11.25 -5.29
CA VAL A 189 -13.50 12.04 -6.53
C VAL A 189 -14.94 12.40 -6.86
N ASN A 190 -15.27 13.69 -6.79
CA ASN A 190 -16.60 14.18 -7.19
C ASN A 190 -16.62 14.59 -8.67
N ASP A 191 -15.52 15.19 -9.14
CA ASP A 191 -15.35 15.60 -10.53
C ASP A 191 -14.45 14.59 -11.27
N ARG A 192 -15.03 13.86 -12.22
CA ARG A 192 -14.32 12.82 -12.98
C ARG A 192 -13.13 13.35 -13.76
N THR A 193 -13.08 14.65 -14.07
CA THR A 193 -11.90 15.22 -14.73
C THR A 193 -10.66 15.19 -13.82
N MET A 194 -10.84 15.01 -12.51
CA MET A 194 -9.77 14.94 -11.52
C MET A 194 -9.20 13.53 -11.34
N GLU A 195 -9.78 12.49 -11.94
CA GLU A 195 -9.26 11.11 -11.83
C GLU A 195 -7.80 11.01 -12.26
N GLY A 196 -7.43 11.71 -13.33
CA GLY A 196 -6.05 11.75 -13.81
C GLY A 196 -5.07 12.41 -12.82
N PHE A 197 -5.54 13.27 -11.92
CA PHE A 197 -4.72 13.81 -10.85
C PHE A 197 -4.50 12.78 -9.73
N VAL A 198 -5.54 12.03 -9.36
CA VAL A 198 -5.42 10.93 -8.39
C VAL A 198 -4.40 9.91 -8.85
N TYR A 199 -4.46 9.49 -10.13
CA TYR A 199 -3.47 8.58 -10.71
C TYR A 199 -2.05 9.13 -10.63
N ALA A 200 -1.85 10.43 -10.91
CA ALA A 200 -0.54 11.04 -10.77
C ALA A 200 -0.05 11.00 -9.31
N CYS A 201 -0.94 11.24 -8.34
CA CYS A 201 -0.60 11.14 -6.91
C CYS A 201 -0.29 9.70 -6.46
N LEU A 202 -0.86 8.67 -7.11
CA LEU A 202 -0.53 7.27 -6.80
C LEU A 202 0.90 6.90 -7.22
N GLU A 203 1.42 7.53 -8.27
CA GLU A 203 2.77 7.26 -8.80
C GLU A 203 3.88 8.07 -8.09
N HIS A 204 3.51 9.01 -7.21
CA HIS A 204 4.46 9.91 -6.56
C HIS A 204 4.22 9.95 -5.05
N HIS A 205 5.31 9.88 -4.29
CA HIS A 205 5.27 10.18 -2.86
C HIS A 205 5.58 11.66 -2.61
N LEU A 206 5.15 12.16 -1.44
CA LEU A 206 5.56 13.47 -0.95
C LEU A 206 6.43 13.31 0.31
N GLU A 207 7.44 14.15 0.44
CA GLU A 207 8.21 14.25 1.68
C GLU A 207 7.57 15.25 2.66
N GLU A 208 8.03 15.21 3.91
CA GLU A 208 7.69 16.22 4.90
C GLU A 208 8.04 17.64 4.39
N GLY A 209 7.10 18.57 4.53
CA GLY A 209 7.23 19.94 4.02
C GLY A 209 6.88 20.14 2.53
N GLN A 210 6.69 19.07 1.75
CA GLN A 210 6.30 19.19 0.33
C GLN A 210 4.77 19.32 0.16
N GLY A 211 4.36 20.26 -0.69
CA GLY A 211 2.95 20.54 -0.94
C GLY A 211 2.19 20.93 0.33
N ILE A 212 0.86 20.82 0.29
CA ILE A 212 0.02 21.12 1.46
C ILE A 212 0.03 19.92 2.42
N ALA A 213 -0.02 18.69 1.89
CA ALA A 213 0.03 17.46 2.68
C ALA A 213 1.30 17.36 3.55
N GLY A 214 2.48 17.55 2.97
CA GLY A 214 3.75 17.53 3.69
C GLY A 214 3.88 18.68 4.70
N LYS A 215 3.31 19.86 4.43
CA LYS A 215 3.30 20.98 5.39
C LYS A 215 2.37 20.74 6.58
N ALA A 216 1.22 20.09 6.38
CA ALA A 216 0.36 19.67 7.47
C ALA A 216 1.03 18.61 8.35
N LEU A 217 1.79 17.69 7.73
CA LEU A 217 2.61 16.72 8.47
C LEU A 217 3.69 17.41 9.31
N GLN A 218 4.47 18.32 8.71
CA GLN A 218 5.57 19.04 9.36
C GLN A 218 5.11 19.92 10.53
N SER A 219 4.05 20.70 10.32
CA SER A 219 3.56 21.65 11.32
C SER A 219 2.69 21.03 12.40
N ASN A 220 2.18 19.81 12.17
CA ASN A 220 1.17 19.17 13.01
C ASN A 220 -0.11 20.02 13.19
N HIS A 221 -0.41 20.87 12.21
CA HIS A 221 -1.56 21.77 12.18
C HIS A 221 -2.25 21.74 10.81
N PRO A 222 -3.55 22.05 10.73
CA PRO A 222 -4.21 22.28 9.46
C PRO A 222 -3.46 23.32 8.63
N PHE A 223 -3.22 23.01 7.36
CA PHE A 223 -2.51 23.89 6.44
C PHE A 223 -3.41 24.25 5.26
N PHE A 224 -3.60 25.54 5.01
CA PHE A 224 -4.38 26.06 3.89
C PHE A 224 -3.47 26.75 2.89
N TYR A 225 -3.75 26.57 1.60
CA TYR A 225 -3.11 27.32 0.53
C TYR A 225 -4.15 27.80 -0.48
N SER A 226 -4.06 29.07 -0.86
CA SER A 226 -5.10 29.74 -1.65
C SER A 226 -5.13 29.32 -3.13
N ASP A 227 -4.00 28.85 -3.68
CA ASP A 227 -3.95 28.29 -5.03
C ASP A 227 -2.72 27.39 -5.18
N VAL A 228 -2.93 26.06 -5.23
CA VAL A 228 -1.84 25.08 -5.33
C VAL A 228 -0.99 25.21 -6.59
N LYS A 229 -1.49 25.86 -7.64
CA LYS A 229 -0.76 26.01 -8.90
C LYS A 229 0.41 27.00 -8.78
N ASN A 230 0.38 27.85 -7.75
CA ASN A 230 1.40 28.87 -7.50
C ASN A 230 2.66 28.34 -6.81
N TYR A 231 2.66 27.07 -6.39
CA TYR A 231 3.86 26.43 -5.86
C TYR A 231 5.00 26.41 -6.89
N ASP A 232 6.23 26.49 -6.39
CA ASP A 232 7.38 26.04 -7.17
C ASP A 232 7.42 24.50 -7.23
N ILE A 233 7.97 23.93 -8.30
CA ILE A 233 8.06 22.47 -8.46
C ILE A 233 8.95 21.82 -7.40
N SER A 234 9.93 22.56 -6.85
CA SER A 234 10.75 22.10 -5.73
C SER A 234 9.99 22.03 -4.40
N GLU A 235 8.96 22.87 -4.22
CA GLU A 235 8.12 22.87 -3.02
C GLU A 235 6.95 21.88 -3.14
N TYR A 236 6.44 21.66 -4.35
CA TYR A 236 5.35 20.73 -4.60
C TYR A 236 5.61 19.94 -5.90
N PRO A 237 6.17 18.71 -5.81
CA PRO A 237 6.51 17.90 -6.98
C PRO A 237 5.33 17.66 -7.94
N LEU A 238 4.09 17.62 -7.41
CA LEU A 238 2.86 17.42 -8.18
C LEU A 238 2.26 18.71 -8.76
N VAL A 239 2.90 19.88 -8.62
CA VAL A 239 2.34 21.18 -9.04
C VAL A 239 2.00 21.23 -10.52
N HIS A 240 2.79 20.57 -11.38
CA HIS A 240 2.55 20.54 -12.81
C HIS A 240 1.27 19.75 -13.16
N HIS A 241 0.98 18.67 -12.43
CA HIS A 241 -0.31 17.98 -12.51
C HIS A 241 -1.44 18.86 -11.97
N ALA A 242 -1.25 19.56 -10.85
CA ALA A 242 -2.25 20.47 -10.31
C ALA A 242 -2.64 21.58 -11.30
N ARG A 243 -1.66 22.10 -12.07
CA ARG A 243 -1.89 23.04 -13.18
C ARG A 243 -2.68 22.40 -14.32
N LYS A 244 -2.29 21.19 -14.75
CA LYS A 244 -2.97 20.44 -15.82
C LYS A 244 -4.44 20.19 -15.51
N PHE A 245 -4.76 19.83 -14.28
CA PHE A 245 -6.12 19.51 -13.84
C PHE A 245 -6.88 20.71 -13.25
N GLY A 246 -6.29 21.91 -13.28
CA GLY A 246 -6.97 23.14 -12.90
C GLY A 246 -7.35 23.22 -11.41
N LEU A 247 -6.55 22.61 -10.53
CA LEU A 247 -6.77 22.67 -9.08
C LEU A 247 -6.61 24.11 -8.56
N ASN A 248 -7.29 24.43 -7.46
CA ASN A 248 -7.30 25.77 -6.87
C ASN A 248 -6.83 25.74 -5.41
N ALA A 249 -7.59 26.35 -4.48
CA ALA A 249 -7.25 26.30 -3.08
C ALA A 249 -7.35 24.85 -2.57
N ALA A 250 -6.56 24.54 -1.55
CA ALA A 250 -6.70 23.29 -0.82
C ALA A 250 -6.37 23.49 0.65
N VAL A 251 -6.93 22.60 1.48
CA VAL A 251 -6.65 22.50 2.90
C VAL A 251 -6.23 21.07 3.21
N SER A 252 -5.18 20.91 4.01
CA SER A 252 -4.72 19.62 4.49
C SER A 252 -4.79 19.56 6.01
N ILE A 253 -5.27 18.44 6.54
CA ILE A 253 -5.47 18.22 7.97
C ILE A 253 -4.87 16.88 8.36
N ARG A 254 -4.01 16.88 9.38
CA ARG A 254 -3.55 15.65 10.04
C ARG A 254 -4.61 15.16 11.02
N GLN A 255 -5.02 13.91 10.87
CA GLN A 255 -5.97 13.22 11.74
C GLN A 255 -5.31 12.00 12.35
N ARG A 256 -5.60 11.77 13.64
CA ARG A 256 -5.27 10.51 14.31
C ARG A 256 -6.54 9.73 14.52
N SER A 257 -6.55 8.47 14.09
CA SER A 257 -7.70 7.63 14.36
C SER A 257 -7.69 7.18 15.82
N THR A 258 -8.84 7.32 16.47
CA THR A 258 -9.07 6.82 17.83
C THR A 258 -9.09 5.29 17.89
N TYR A 259 -9.24 4.61 16.75
CA TYR A 259 -9.26 3.15 16.64
C TYR A 259 -7.85 2.55 16.49
N THR A 260 -6.94 3.23 15.80
CA THR A 260 -5.57 2.74 15.55
C THR A 260 -4.54 3.24 16.55
N GLY A 261 -4.92 4.19 17.41
CA GLY A 261 -4.02 4.78 18.40
C GLY A 261 -3.09 5.83 17.78
N GLU A 262 -2.02 5.37 17.12
CA GLU A 262 -0.88 6.21 16.70
C GLU A 262 -0.77 6.44 15.19
N ASP A 263 -1.65 5.86 14.37
CA ASP A 263 -1.58 6.07 12.91
C ASP A 263 -2.10 7.46 12.53
N ASP A 264 -1.23 8.22 11.86
CA ASP A 264 -1.56 9.51 11.29
C ASP A 264 -2.07 9.35 9.84
N TYR A 265 -3.16 10.03 9.54
CA TYR A 265 -3.71 10.17 8.19
C TYR A 265 -3.72 11.66 7.84
N ILE A 266 -3.27 12.02 6.65
CA ILE A 266 -3.35 13.40 6.16
C ILE A 266 -4.48 13.47 5.14
N LEU A 267 -5.51 14.27 5.45
CA LEU A 267 -6.66 14.49 4.56
C LEU A 267 -6.45 15.79 3.80
N GLU A 268 -6.33 15.72 2.48
CA GLU A 268 -6.17 16.89 1.61
C GLU A 268 -7.44 17.13 0.79
N LEU A 269 -8.10 18.26 1.07
CA LEU A 269 -9.38 18.68 0.49
C LEU A 269 -9.14 19.79 -0.52
N PHE A 270 -9.45 19.55 -1.79
CA PHE A 270 -9.38 20.57 -2.84
C PHE A 270 -10.69 21.33 -2.93
N LEU A 271 -10.61 22.65 -3.03
CA LEU A 271 -11.74 23.56 -3.00
C LEU A 271 -12.17 23.93 -4.43
N PRO A 272 -13.49 24.10 -4.69
CA PRO A 272 -13.98 24.52 -5.99
C PRO A 272 -13.46 25.91 -6.37
N VAL A 273 -13.41 26.17 -7.68
CA VAL A 273 -12.88 27.41 -8.28
C VAL A 273 -13.62 28.67 -7.80
N ASN A 274 -14.83 28.54 -7.24
CA ASN A 274 -15.76 29.63 -6.96
C ASN A 274 -15.98 29.95 -5.47
N ILE A 275 -15.02 29.70 -4.57
CA ILE A 275 -15.23 30.05 -3.15
C ILE A 275 -15.14 31.57 -2.94
N VAL A 276 -16.31 32.17 -2.81
CA VAL A 276 -16.51 33.43 -2.07
C VAL A 276 -16.26 33.10 -0.59
N LYS A 277 -15.06 33.47 -0.09
CA LYS A 277 -14.62 33.77 1.30
C LYS A 277 -15.35 33.27 2.58
N ASP A 278 -16.28 32.32 2.55
CA ASP A 278 -17.16 32.06 3.71
C ASP A 278 -16.82 30.80 4.53
N ILE A 279 -15.66 30.14 4.33
CA ILE A 279 -15.34 28.86 5.03
C ILE A 279 -14.09 28.92 5.92
N LEU A 280 -13.69 30.10 6.44
CA LEU A 280 -12.60 30.16 7.45
C LEU A 280 -12.89 31.02 8.68
N VAL A 281 -14.16 31.27 8.99
CA VAL A 281 -14.54 31.85 10.29
C VAL A 281 -15.65 31.00 10.89
N HIS A 282 -15.28 29.88 11.52
CA HIS A 282 -15.92 29.32 12.72
C HIS A 282 -15.04 28.23 13.31
#